data_AF-A0A0W0VR12-F1
#
_entry.id   AF-A0A0W0VR12-F1
#
_cell.length_a   1.000
_cell.length_b   1.000
_cell.length_c   1.000
_cell.angle_alpha   90.00
_cell.angle_beta   90.00
_cell.angle_gamma   90.00
#
_symmetry.space_group_name_H-M   'P 1'
#
loop_
_entity.id
_entity.type
_entity.pdbx_description
1 polymer ?
#
loop_
_entity_poly.entity_id
_entity_poly.type
_entity_poly.pdbx_seq_one_letter_code
_entity_poly.pdbx_strand_id
1 'polypeptide(L)'
;MRAPSFILSFTLMLMLISPLSMADDNTEVKAWVENVLISTLAISYQESDEDIRKVQHYYSMNAWDGLSSFLGDKVDVVREKQLELHPSPQAPPNILETGYVSGIHYWRIAQDIIIPELDVEINFIVAVLEAKPMDGSRFVIQSISMSKNKSQ
;
A
#
# COMPACT_ATOMS: atom_id res chain seq x y z
N MET A 1 -17.86 -30.33 -49.76
CA MET A 1 -16.78 -29.39 -50.06
C MET A 1 -17.10 -28.08 -49.37
N ARG A 2 -16.29 -27.73 -48.35
CA ARG A 2 -16.16 -26.45 -47.63
C ARG A 2 -17.42 -25.80 -47.02
N ALA A 3 -17.63 -26.07 -45.74
CA ALA A 3 -18.38 -25.19 -44.83
C ALA A 3 -17.74 -23.79 -44.81
N PRO A 4 -18.53 -22.71 -44.69
CA PRO A 4 -18.03 -21.36 -44.88
C PRO A 4 -17.09 -20.98 -43.73
N SER A 5 -15.82 -20.78 -44.08
CA SER A 5 -14.72 -20.26 -43.23
C SER A 5 -14.97 -18.85 -42.68
N PHE A 6 -16.16 -18.29 -42.85
CA PHE A 6 -16.51 -16.91 -42.49
C PHE A 6 -16.90 -16.75 -41.01
N ILE A 7 -17.51 -17.78 -40.41
CA ILE A 7 -17.98 -17.70 -39.02
C ILE A 7 -16.80 -17.68 -38.04
N LEU A 8 -15.73 -18.43 -38.35
CA LEU A 8 -14.53 -18.50 -37.52
C LEU A 8 -13.75 -17.16 -37.47
N SER A 9 -13.83 -16.37 -38.54
CA SER A 9 -13.13 -15.09 -38.66
C SER A 9 -13.79 -13.99 -37.79
N PHE A 10 -15.12 -14.02 -37.67
CA PHE A 10 -15.86 -13.03 -36.88
C PHE A 10 -15.68 -13.23 -35.38
N THR A 11 -15.55 -14.49 -34.91
CA THR A 11 -15.32 -14.80 -33.49
C THR A 11 -13.91 -14.41 -33.02
N LEU A 12 -12.91 -14.46 -33.91
CA LEU A 12 -11.53 -14.08 -33.59
C LEU A 12 -11.35 -12.54 -33.49
N MET A 13 -12.15 -11.77 -34.23
CA MET A 13 -12.08 -10.31 -34.23
C MET A 13 -12.69 -9.67 -32.95
N LEU A 14 -13.63 -10.35 -32.30
CA LEU A 14 -14.27 -9.90 -31.06
C LEU A 14 -13.38 -10.03 -29.81
N MET A 15 -12.32 -10.84 -29.84
CA MET A 15 -11.38 -10.97 -28.71
C MET A 15 -10.32 -9.86 -28.65
N LEU A 16 -10.20 -9.01 -29.67
CA LEU A 16 -9.21 -7.92 -29.71
C LEU A 16 -9.69 -6.63 -29.04
N ILE A 17 -10.96 -6.57 -28.62
CA ILE A 17 -11.51 -5.47 -27.82
C ILE A 17 -11.37 -5.81 -26.34
N SER A 18 -10.15 -6.13 -25.89
CA SER A 18 -9.87 -6.11 -24.46
C SER A 18 -10.05 -4.67 -24.00
N PRO A 19 -10.90 -4.38 -22.99
CA PRO A 19 -10.89 -3.05 -22.40
C PRO A 19 -9.50 -2.87 -21.79
N LEU A 20 -8.69 -2.02 -22.41
CA LEU A 20 -7.56 -1.41 -21.74
C LEU A 20 -8.18 -0.63 -20.58
N SER A 21 -8.31 -1.27 -19.41
CA SER A 21 -8.62 -0.57 -18.18
C SER A 21 -7.44 0.35 -17.92
N MET A 22 -7.55 1.61 -18.33
CA MET A 22 -6.65 2.64 -17.83
C MET A 22 -6.82 2.61 -16.31
N ALA A 23 -5.76 2.24 -15.60
CA ALA A 23 -5.75 2.34 -14.16
C ALA A 23 -6.01 3.80 -13.80
N ASP A 24 -7.12 4.05 -13.10
CA ASP A 24 -7.40 5.35 -12.49
C ASP A 24 -6.28 5.61 -11.47
N ASP A 25 -5.63 6.78 -11.52
CA ASP A 25 -4.55 7.17 -10.60
C ASP A 25 -4.98 6.97 -9.12
N ASN A 26 -6.27 7.19 -8.83
CA ASN A 26 -6.85 6.93 -7.51
C ASN A 26 -6.87 5.46 -7.14
N THR A 27 -7.09 4.56 -8.10
CA THR A 27 -7.05 3.11 -7.88
C THR A 27 -5.60 2.65 -7.67
N GLU A 28 -4.67 3.18 -8.47
CA GLU A 28 -3.24 2.88 -8.37
C GLU A 28 -2.67 3.31 -7.00
N VAL A 29 -2.88 4.56 -6.59
CA VAL A 29 -2.34 5.07 -5.32
C VAL A 29 -2.94 4.35 -4.11
N LYS A 30 -4.22 3.96 -4.15
CA LYS A 30 -4.83 3.16 -3.06
C LYS A 30 -4.15 1.81 -2.94
N ALA A 31 -4.02 1.08 -4.05
CA ALA A 31 -3.35 -0.23 -4.04
C ALA A 31 -1.88 -0.09 -3.59
N TRP A 32 -1.21 0.97 -4.00
CA TRP A 32 0.15 1.26 -3.58
C TRP A 32 0.24 1.51 -2.06
N VAL A 33 -0.61 2.37 -1.50
CA VAL A 33 -0.65 2.64 -0.05
C VAL A 33 -0.89 1.36 0.75
N GLU A 34 -1.86 0.55 0.34
CA GLU A 34 -2.16 -0.72 1.01
C GLU A 34 -0.94 -1.64 1.03
N ASN A 35 -0.30 -1.83 -0.12
CA ASN A 35 0.88 -2.68 -0.21
C ASN A 35 2.05 -2.15 0.64
N VAL A 36 2.30 -0.84 0.63
CA VAL A 36 3.37 -0.22 1.42
C VAL A 36 3.10 -0.39 2.92
N LEU A 37 1.89 -0.11 3.39
CA LEU A 37 1.56 -0.25 4.81
C LEU A 37 1.61 -1.72 5.27
N ILE A 38 1.06 -2.66 4.49
CA ILE A 38 1.16 -4.10 4.77
C ILE A 38 2.62 -4.54 4.82
N SER A 39 3.41 -4.21 3.80
CA SER A 39 4.83 -4.60 3.75
C SER A 39 5.63 -4.04 4.92
N THR A 40 5.30 -2.82 5.36
CA THR A 40 5.99 -2.18 6.48
C THR A 40 5.63 -2.77 7.83
N LEU A 41 4.43 -3.34 7.96
CA LEU A 41 3.96 -3.97 9.20
C LEU A 41 4.22 -5.48 9.23
N ALA A 42 4.57 -6.10 8.10
CA ALA A 42 4.88 -7.53 7.95
C ALA A 42 6.29 -7.85 8.48
N ILE A 43 6.54 -7.43 9.72
CA ILE A 43 7.82 -7.55 10.40
C ILE A 43 7.98 -8.97 10.95
N SER A 44 9.19 -9.50 10.85
CA SER A 44 9.57 -10.80 11.43
C SER A 44 10.71 -10.64 12.43
N TYR A 45 10.79 -11.53 13.42
CA TYR A 45 11.91 -11.55 14.36
C TYR A 45 13.29 -11.77 13.71
N GLN A 46 13.32 -12.28 12.46
CA GLN A 46 14.53 -12.49 11.67
C GLN A 46 14.87 -11.32 10.74
N GLU A 47 14.04 -10.27 10.74
CA GLU A 47 14.16 -9.19 9.77
C GLU A 47 15.50 -8.44 9.89
N SER A 48 16.15 -8.24 8.75
CA SER A 48 17.42 -7.54 8.68
C SER A 48 17.24 -6.04 8.48
N ASP A 49 18.27 -5.25 8.79
CA ASP A 49 18.27 -3.82 8.45
C ASP A 49 18.10 -3.58 6.93
N GLU A 50 18.46 -4.56 6.09
CA GLU A 50 18.26 -4.47 4.65
C GLU A 50 16.79 -4.59 4.25
N ASP A 51 16.04 -5.45 4.93
CA ASP A 51 14.60 -5.61 4.70
C ASP A 51 13.85 -4.34 5.11
N ILE A 52 14.23 -3.75 6.25
CA ILE A 52 13.71 -2.45 6.70
C ILE A 52 13.98 -1.35 5.65
N ARG A 53 15.18 -1.31 5.06
CA ARG A 53 15.52 -0.33 4.01
C ARG A 53 14.66 -0.50 2.74
N LYS A 54 14.19 -1.71 2.42
CA LYS A 54 13.31 -1.95 1.27
C LYS A 54 11.96 -1.28 1.41
N VAL A 55 11.48 -1.00 2.61
CA VAL A 55 10.21 -0.27 2.82
C VAL A 55 10.43 1.19 3.17
N GLN A 56 11.54 1.52 3.85
CA GLN A 56 11.84 2.88 4.30
C GLN A 56 11.81 3.91 3.17
N HIS A 57 12.26 3.55 1.96
CA HIS A 57 12.33 4.49 0.83
C HIS A 57 10.97 5.02 0.35
N TYR A 58 9.86 4.35 0.70
CA TYR A 58 8.52 4.82 0.38
C TYR A 58 8.04 5.97 1.27
N TYR A 59 8.81 6.33 2.29
CA TYR A 59 8.46 7.34 3.27
C TYR A 59 9.39 8.54 3.19
N SER A 60 8.84 9.73 3.45
CA SER A 60 9.67 10.86 3.86
C SER A 60 10.35 10.54 5.21
N MET A 61 11.47 11.19 5.50
CA MET A 61 12.18 11.02 6.76
C MET A 61 11.26 11.24 7.97
N ASN A 62 10.47 12.32 7.96
CA ASN A 62 9.53 12.62 9.03
C ASN A 62 8.44 11.55 9.19
N ALA A 63 7.93 11.00 8.08
CA ALA A 63 6.92 9.95 8.12
C ALA A 63 7.51 8.64 8.68
N TRP A 64 8.72 8.29 8.25
CA TRP A 64 9.44 7.12 8.74
C TRP A 64 9.74 7.21 10.24
N ASP A 65 10.22 8.36 10.71
CA ASP A 65 10.54 8.57 12.12
C ASP A 65 9.29 8.47 13.01
N GLY A 66 8.17 9.04 12.55
CA GLY A 66 6.88 8.93 13.25
C GLY A 66 6.37 7.49 13.32
N LEU A 67 6.50 6.73 12.22
CA LEU A 67 6.13 5.32 12.16
C LEU A 67 7.00 4.45 13.07
N SER A 68 8.32 4.63 12.98
CA SER A 68 9.30 3.91 13.80
C SER A 68 9.06 4.15 15.29
N SER A 69 8.76 5.40 15.66
CA SER A 69 8.43 5.76 17.05
C SER A 69 7.13 5.13 17.54
N PHE A 70 6.11 5.03 16.67
CA PHE A 70 4.83 4.39 16.99
C PHE A 70 4.95 2.87 17.18
N LEU A 71 5.83 2.23 16.40
CA LEU A 71 6.06 0.79 16.41
C LEU A 71 7.15 0.33 17.38
N GLY A 72 8.00 1.22 17.91
CA GLY A 72 9.21 0.89 18.68
C GLY A 72 9.02 -0.23 19.71
N ASP A 73 8.08 -0.06 20.64
CA ASP A 73 7.80 -1.05 21.69
C ASP A 73 7.30 -2.40 21.15
N LYS A 74 6.79 -2.45 19.91
CA LYS A 74 6.26 -3.68 19.29
C LYS A 74 7.36 -4.47 18.60
N VAL A 75 8.38 -3.82 18.06
CA VAL A 75 9.53 -4.50 17.44
C VAL A 75 10.25 -5.37 18.49
N ASP A 76 10.41 -4.87 19.71
CA ASP A 76 11.01 -5.65 20.79
C ASP A 76 10.15 -6.86 21.17
N VAL A 77 8.83 -6.70 21.25
CA VAL A 77 7.89 -7.82 21.49
C VAL A 77 7.99 -8.87 20.39
N VAL A 78 8.09 -8.46 19.12
CA VAL A 78 8.26 -9.37 17.98
C VAL A 78 9.54 -10.20 18.12
N ARG A 79 10.66 -9.56 18.50
CA ARG A 79 11.94 -10.24 18.72
C ARG A 79 11.92 -11.18 19.92
N GLU A 80 11.42 -10.70 21.06
CA GLU A 80 11.36 -11.47 22.31
C GLU A 80 10.49 -12.72 22.17
N LYS A 81 9.36 -12.59 21.47
CA LYS A 81 8.39 -13.67 21.29
C LYS A 81 8.58 -14.46 19.98
N GLN A 82 9.60 -14.12 19.19
CA GLN A 82 9.89 -14.73 17.90
C GLN A 82 8.67 -14.75 16.97
N LEU A 83 7.98 -13.61 16.88
CA LEU A 83 6.77 -13.48 16.07
C LEU A 83 7.10 -13.19 14.61
N GLU A 84 6.16 -13.57 13.75
CA GLU A 84 6.06 -13.13 12.36
C GLU A 84 4.68 -12.52 12.21
N LEU A 85 4.63 -11.22 11.88
CA LEU A 85 3.39 -10.47 11.83
C LEU A 85 2.70 -10.62 10.48
N HIS A 86 1.39 -10.85 10.51
CA HIS A 86 0.57 -10.98 9.30
C HIS A 86 -0.48 -9.85 9.25
N PRO A 87 -0.06 -8.60 8.96
CA PRO A 87 -0.98 -7.49 8.86
C PRO A 87 -1.99 -7.73 7.73
N SER A 88 -3.25 -7.36 7.96
CA SER A 88 -4.31 -7.45 6.96
C SER A 88 -5.19 -6.20 6.95
N PRO A 89 -5.61 -5.71 5.78
CA PRO A 89 -6.51 -4.58 5.70
C PRO A 89 -7.92 -5.00 6.11
N GLN A 90 -8.57 -4.21 6.95
CA GLN A 90 -9.96 -4.48 7.34
C GLN A 90 -10.95 -4.09 6.23
N ALA A 91 -10.60 -3.07 5.44
CA ALA A 91 -11.34 -2.61 4.29
C ALA A 91 -10.37 -1.98 3.27
N PRO A 92 -10.80 -1.83 2.00
CA PRO A 92 -10.01 -1.11 1.00
C PRO A 92 -9.71 0.34 1.44
N PRO A 93 -8.57 0.93 1.04
CA PRO A 93 -8.23 2.30 1.40
C PRO A 93 -9.26 3.30 0.87
N ASN A 94 -9.54 4.34 1.66
CA ASN A 94 -10.47 5.39 1.31
C ASN A 94 -9.73 6.71 1.06
N ILE A 95 -9.97 7.36 -0.07
CA ILE A 95 -9.45 8.70 -0.35
C ILE A 95 -10.32 9.70 0.40
N LEU A 96 -9.74 10.38 1.39
CA LEU A 96 -10.38 11.45 2.14
C LEU A 96 -10.33 12.77 1.36
N GLU A 97 -9.24 13.00 0.65
CA GLU A 97 -8.95 14.27 -0.02
C GLU A 97 -7.93 14.04 -1.14
N THR A 98 -8.03 14.82 -2.21
CA THR A 98 -7.02 14.88 -3.28
C THR A 98 -6.94 16.31 -3.83
N GLY A 99 -5.77 16.71 -4.30
CA GLY A 99 -5.56 18.06 -4.83
C GLY A 99 -4.12 18.30 -5.25
N TYR A 100 -3.76 19.57 -5.46
CA TYR A 100 -2.41 19.96 -5.83
C TYR A 100 -1.83 20.93 -4.81
N VAL A 101 -0.58 20.71 -4.41
CA VAL A 101 0.21 21.62 -3.57
C VAL A 101 1.51 21.94 -4.29
N SER A 102 1.75 23.22 -4.56
CA SER A 102 2.94 23.68 -5.31
C SER A 102 3.12 22.95 -6.66
N GLY A 103 2.02 22.60 -7.33
CA GLY A 103 2.03 21.86 -8.60
C GLY A 103 2.24 20.34 -8.49
N ILE A 104 2.34 19.80 -7.27
CA ILE A 104 2.48 18.36 -7.00
C ILE A 104 1.11 17.80 -6.61
N HIS A 105 0.69 16.74 -7.28
CA HIS A 105 -0.55 16.03 -6.96
C HIS A 105 -0.40 15.29 -5.63
N TYR A 106 -1.44 15.36 -4.78
CA TYR A 106 -1.46 14.68 -3.49
C TYR A 106 -2.78 13.96 -3.24
N TRP A 107 -2.70 12.97 -2.36
CA TRP A 107 -3.84 12.27 -1.78
C TRP A 107 -3.72 12.21 -0.27
N ARG A 108 -4.85 12.32 0.43
CA ARG A 108 -4.98 11.88 1.83
C ARG A 108 -5.81 10.63 1.86
N ILE A 109 -5.24 9.55 2.35
CA ILE A 109 -5.83 8.20 2.31
C ILE A 109 -5.93 7.67 3.74
N ALA A 110 -7.11 7.15 4.07
CA ALA A 110 -7.35 6.41 5.30
C ALA A 110 -7.33 4.90 5.04
N GLN A 111 -6.74 4.14 5.95
CA GLN A 111 -6.76 2.68 5.91
C GLN A 111 -6.64 2.10 7.31
N ASP A 112 -7.48 1.10 7.59
CA ASP A 112 -7.43 0.33 8.84
C ASP A 112 -6.72 -1.00 8.60
N ILE A 113 -5.73 -1.31 9.43
CA ILE A 113 -4.95 -2.55 9.35
C ILE A 113 -4.97 -3.27 10.70
N ILE A 114 -5.29 -4.55 10.66
CA ILE A 114 -5.29 -5.44 11.82
C ILE A 114 -3.99 -6.22 11.83
N ILE A 115 -3.38 -6.38 13.00
CA ILE A 115 -2.24 -7.26 13.24
C ILE A 115 -2.66 -8.33 14.26
N PRO A 116 -3.08 -9.52 13.81
CA PRO A 116 -3.67 -10.54 14.68
C PRO A 116 -2.74 -10.99 15.81
N GLU A 117 -1.44 -11.13 15.55
CA GLU A 117 -0.46 -11.61 16.54
C GLU A 117 -0.27 -10.66 17.72
N LEU A 118 -0.65 -9.39 17.55
CA LEU A 118 -0.52 -8.33 18.53
C LEU A 118 -1.86 -7.86 19.11
N ASP A 119 -2.97 -8.44 18.65
CA ASP A 119 -4.35 -8.05 19.01
C ASP A 119 -4.56 -6.53 18.91
N VAL A 120 -4.11 -5.95 17.79
CA VAL A 120 -4.17 -4.51 17.56
C VAL A 120 -4.75 -4.20 16.19
N GLU A 121 -5.58 -3.17 16.17
CA GLU A 121 -6.05 -2.50 14.96
C GLU A 121 -5.42 -1.12 14.92
N ILE A 122 -4.88 -0.74 13.77
CA ILE A 122 -4.23 0.56 13.55
C ILE A 122 -4.99 1.29 12.46
N ASN A 123 -5.53 2.46 12.80
CA ASN A 123 -6.06 3.40 11.84
C ASN A 123 -4.92 4.29 11.32
N PHE A 124 -4.69 4.24 10.01
CA PHE A 124 -3.75 5.09 9.30
C PHE A 124 -4.47 6.22 8.57
N ILE A 125 -3.90 7.41 8.65
CA ILE A 125 -4.15 8.50 7.71
C ILE A 125 -2.81 8.93 7.13
N VAL A 126 -2.61 8.69 5.83
CA VAL A 126 -1.38 9.03 5.12
C VAL A 126 -1.62 10.17 4.14
N ALA A 127 -0.65 11.07 4.02
CA ALA A 127 -0.56 12.00 2.90
C ALA A 127 0.47 11.48 1.91
N VAL A 128 0.05 11.27 0.67
CA VAL A 128 0.88 10.74 -0.42
C VAL A 128 1.10 11.83 -1.44
N LEU A 129 2.34 11.98 -1.90
CA LEU A 129 2.68 12.86 -3.02
C LEU A 129 3.01 12.02 -4.26
N GLU A 130 2.56 12.52 -5.41
CA GLU A 130 3.05 12.06 -6.70
C GLU A 130 4.46 12.62 -6.93
N ALA A 131 5.46 11.84 -6.52
CA ALA A 131 6.86 12.17 -6.73
C ALA A 131 7.44 11.20 -7.77
N LYS A 132 8.43 11.62 -8.55
CA LYS A 132 9.27 10.69 -9.31
C LYS A 132 10.56 10.44 -8.51
N PRO A 133 10.56 9.58 -7.48
CA PRO A 133 11.80 9.16 -6.85
C PRO A 133 12.73 8.47 -7.86
N MET A 134 14.01 8.45 -7.53
CA MET A 134 15.08 7.91 -8.38
C MET A 134 15.04 6.38 -8.52
N ASP A 135 14.16 5.70 -7.78
CA ASP A 135 14.08 4.24 -7.63
C ASP A 135 12.88 3.58 -8.34
N GLY A 136 12.04 4.37 -9.03
CA GLY A 136 10.98 3.86 -9.90
C GLY A 136 9.58 3.78 -9.26
N SER A 137 9.40 4.08 -7.98
CA SER A 137 8.06 4.37 -7.43
C SER A 137 7.52 5.69 -8.02
N ARG A 138 6.21 5.88 -8.15
CA ARG A 138 5.57 7.18 -8.51
C ARG A 138 5.03 7.92 -7.27
N PHE A 139 5.13 7.30 -6.10
CA PHE A 139 4.48 7.77 -4.88
C PHE A 139 5.43 7.76 -3.69
N VAL A 140 5.24 8.71 -2.79
CA VAL A 140 5.94 8.80 -1.50
C VAL A 140 4.93 9.18 -0.41
N ILE A 141 4.97 8.49 0.73
CA ILE A 141 4.25 8.87 1.95
C ILE A 141 4.97 10.05 2.58
N GLN A 142 4.41 11.25 2.41
CA GLN A 142 4.96 12.49 2.91
C GLN A 142 4.75 12.67 4.42
N SER A 143 3.60 12.23 4.93
CA SER A 143 3.28 12.27 6.35
C SER A 143 2.31 11.16 6.72
N ILE A 144 2.34 10.74 7.98
CA ILE A 144 1.53 9.66 8.51
C ILE A 144 0.97 10.05 9.88
N SER A 145 -0.29 9.71 10.11
CA SER A 145 -0.95 9.76 11.41
C SER A 145 -1.47 8.37 11.72
N MET A 146 -1.26 7.93 12.96
CA MET A 146 -1.61 6.58 13.42
C MET A 146 -2.34 6.66 14.74
N SER A 147 -3.37 5.84 14.89
CA SER A 147 -4.01 5.63 16.18
C SER A 147 -4.34 4.15 16.36
N LYS A 148 -4.22 3.67 17.60
CA LYS A 148 -4.59 2.30 17.96
C LYS A 148 -6.07 2.26 18.29
N ASN A 149 -6.79 1.36 17.65
CA ASN A 149 -8.10 0.94 18.12
C ASN A 149 -7.92 -0.30 18.98
N LYS A 150 -8.78 -0.48 19.98
CA LYS A 150 -8.88 -1.78 20.63
C LYS A 150 -9.63 -2.71 19.69
N SER A 151 -9.00 -3.80 19.29
CA SER A 151 -9.70 -4.95 18.71
C SER A 151 -10.85 -5.33 19.66
N GLN A 152 -12.09 -5.40 19.15
CA GLN A 152 -13.28 -5.65 19.97
C GLN A 152 -13.37 -7.10 20.44
#